data_AF-A0A2S2PYM6-F1
#
_entry.id   AF-A0A2S2PYM6-F1
#
_cell.length_a   1.000
_cell.length_b   1.000
_cell.length_c   1.000
_cell.angle_alpha   90.00
_cell.angle_beta   90.00
_cell.angle_gamma   90.00
#
_symmetry.space_group_name_H-M   'P 1'
#
loop_
_entity.id
_entity.type
_entity.pdbx_description
1 polymer ?
#
loop_
_entity_poly.entity_id
_entity_poly.type
_entity_poly.pdbx_seq_one_letter_code
_entity_poly.pdbx_strand_id
1 'polypeptide(L)'
;MQTTEKPNNALEAMVMCNQLIYSNIFKLLQILVTLPVSSATNERPFSNLKRIKTYLRNSMSEGRLNGLAMLSINKNYSIKPEEVIEELARKKRKKKTINLY
;
A
#
# COMPACT_ATOMS: atom_id res chain seq x y z
N MET A 1 -16.39 -30.30 -29.27
CA MET A 1 -15.07 -29.83 -29.73
C MET A 1 -14.33 -29.31 -28.50
N GLN A 2 -13.34 -30.07 -28.02
CA GLN A 2 -12.51 -29.69 -26.88
C GLN A 2 -11.54 -28.60 -27.34
N THR A 3 -11.68 -27.39 -26.82
CA THR A 3 -10.60 -26.40 -26.91
C THR A 3 -9.57 -26.80 -25.86
N THR A 4 -8.49 -27.41 -26.32
CA THR A 4 -7.25 -27.59 -25.55
C THR A 4 -6.61 -26.22 -25.35
N GLU A 5 -7.21 -25.36 -24.51
CA GLU A 5 -6.68 -24.02 -24.26
C GLU A 5 -6.11 -23.98 -22.86
N LYS A 6 -4.80 -24.24 -22.79
CA LYS A 6 -3.98 -23.97 -21.62
C LYS A 6 -4.21 -22.52 -21.20
N PRO A 7 -4.49 -22.23 -19.92
CA PRO A 7 -4.64 -20.86 -19.46
C PRO A 7 -3.37 -20.06 -19.76
N ASN A 8 -3.56 -18.91 -20.42
CA ASN A 8 -2.45 -18.00 -20.72
C ASN A 8 -2.12 -17.12 -19.51
N ASN A 9 -3.09 -16.97 -18.58
CA ASN A 9 -2.94 -16.13 -17.40
C ASN A 9 -3.34 -16.85 -16.10
N ALA A 10 -2.71 -16.46 -14.99
CA ALA A 10 -2.98 -17.03 -13.67
C ALA A 10 -4.44 -16.83 -13.22
N LEU A 11 -5.07 -15.73 -13.65
CA LEU A 11 -6.47 -15.44 -13.39
C LEU A 11 -7.40 -16.44 -14.11
N GLU A 12 -7.13 -16.74 -15.38
CA GLU A 12 -7.89 -17.72 -16.16
C GLU A 12 -7.72 -19.12 -15.59
N ALA A 13 -6.50 -19.48 -15.19
CA ALA A 13 -6.21 -20.75 -14.52
C ALA A 13 -7.00 -20.88 -13.21
N MET A 14 -7.15 -19.80 -12.44
CA MET A 14 -7.91 -19.80 -11.19
C MET A 14 -9.42 -19.96 -11.44
N VAL A 15 -9.97 -19.31 -12.47
CA VAL A 15 -11.41 -19.42 -12.84
C VAL A 15 -11.76 -20.80 -13.39
N MET A 16 -10.85 -21.43 -14.14
CA MET A 16 -11.04 -22.80 -14.63
C MET A 16 -10.80 -23.88 -13.57
N CYS A 17 -10.08 -23.55 -12.48
CA CYS A 17 -9.77 -24.50 -11.42
C CYS A 17 -10.97 -24.69 -10.48
N ASN A 18 -11.49 -25.91 -10.40
CA ASN A 18 -12.56 -26.24 -9.45
C ASN A 18 -12.00 -26.30 -8.02
N GLN A 19 -12.35 -25.30 -7.21
CA GLN A 19 -11.92 -25.15 -5.81
C GLN A 19 -12.23 -26.36 -4.93
N LEU A 20 -13.30 -27.11 -5.23
CA LEU A 20 -13.71 -28.27 -4.44
C LEU A 20 -12.84 -29.49 -4.69
N ILE A 21 -12.32 -29.65 -5.90
CA ILE A 21 -11.49 -30.79 -6.30
C ILE A 21 -10.00 -30.50 -6.02
N TYR A 22 -9.56 -29.26 -6.24
CA TYR A 22 -8.16 -28.86 -6.12
C TYR A 22 -7.95 -27.65 -5.21
N SER A 23 -8.39 -27.76 -3.95
CA SER A 23 -8.32 -26.67 -2.95
C SER A 23 -6.91 -26.07 -2.75
N ASN A 24 -5.87 -26.90 -2.75
CA ASN A 24 -4.48 -26.43 -2.59
C ASN A 24 -3.98 -25.67 -3.82
N ILE A 25 -4.33 -26.13 -5.03
CA ILE A 25 -3.94 -25.47 -6.29
C ILE A 25 -4.68 -24.14 -6.43
N PHE A 26 -5.96 -24.11 -6.06
CA PHE A 26 -6.75 -22.88 -6.03
C PHE A 26 -6.14 -21.83 -5.09
N LYS A 27 -5.72 -22.22 -3.88
CA LYS A 27 -5.02 -21.32 -2.95
C LYS A 27 -3.69 -20.81 -3.51
N LEU A 28 -2.91 -21.65 -4.17
CA LEU A 28 -1.64 -21.23 -4.80
C LEU A 28 -1.88 -20.24 -5.94
N LEU A 29 -2.89 -20.48 -6.79
CA LEU A 29 -3.31 -19.56 -7.85
C LEU A 29 -3.85 -18.25 -7.27
N GLN A 30 -4.61 -18.31 -6.18
CA GLN A 30 -5.08 -17.13 -5.46
C GLN A 30 -3.93 -16.30 -4.92
N ILE A 31 -2.92 -16.91 -4.32
CA ILE A 31 -1.69 -16.22 -3.87
C ILE A 31 -0.96 -15.61 -5.07
N LEU A 32 -0.85 -16.33 -6.18
CA LEU A 32 -0.20 -15.84 -7.42
C LEU A 32 -0.94 -14.67 -8.09
N VAL A 33 -2.27 -14.60 -7.98
CA VAL A 33 -3.08 -13.51 -8.52
C VAL A 33 -3.11 -12.30 -7.56
N THR A 34 -3.12 -12.55 -6.24
CA THR A 34 -3.18 -11.50 -5.21
C THR A 34 -1.83 -10.85 -4.93
N LEU A 35 -0.74 -11.61 -5.00
CA LEU A 35 0.61 -11.09 -5.11
C LEU A 35 0.84 -10.86 -6.60
N PRO A 36 0.59 -9.67 -7.16
CA PRO A 36 0.79 -9.47 -8.58
C PRO A 36 2.22 -9.90 -8.91
N VAL A 37 2.36 -10.81 -9.89
CA VAL A 37 3.64 -11.10 -10.55
C VAL A 37 4.29 -9.80 -11.07
N SER A 38 3.49 -8.74 -11.20
CA SER A 38 3.90 -7.37 -11.45
C SER A 38 4.30 -6.65 -10.16
N SER A 39 5.62 -6.58 -9.91
CA SER A 39 6.25 -5.66 -8.96
C SER A 39 5.85 -4.18 -9.17
N ALA A 40 5.30 -3.83 -10.34
CA ALA A 40 4.82 -2.50 -10.71
C ALA A 40 3.83 -1.85 -9.72
N THR A 41 2.93 -2.63 -9.09
CA THR A 41 1.94 -2.08 -8.14
C THR A 41 2.60 -1.57 -6.85
N ASN A 42 3.66 -2.24 -6.39
CA ASN A 42 4.45 -1.80 -5.25
C ASN A 42 5.50 -0.75 -5.67
N GLU A 43 6.03 -0.83 -6.89
CA GLU A 43 6.97 0.16 -7.43
C GLU A 43 6.36 1.56 -7.52
N ARG A 44 5.05 1.69 -7.81
CA ARG A 44 4.37 3.00 -7.89
C ARG A 44 4.41 3.79 -6.56
N PRO A 45 3.99 3.24 -5.39
CA PRO A 45 4.15 3.92 -4.12
C PRO A 45 5.61 4.09 -3.71
N PHE A 46 6.51 3.15 -4.00
CA PHE A 46 7.94 3.31 -3.72
C PHE A 46 8.59 4.43 -4.56
N SER A 47 8.21 4.58 -5.83
CA SER A 47 8.66 5.64 -6.72
C SER A 47 8.14 7.01 -6.27
N ASN A 48 6.86 7.08 -5.87
CA ASN A 48 6.30 8.29 -5.25
C ASN A 48 7.04 8.64 -3.96
N LEU A 49 7.30 7.67 -3.09
CA LEU A 49 8.05 7.89 -1.85
C LEU A 49 9.48 8.36 -2.13
N LYS A 50 10.16 7.77 -3.12
CA LYS A 50 11.48 8.20 -3.59
C LYS A 50 11.45 9.65 -4.08
N ARG A 51 10.42 10.04 -4.84
CA ARG A 51 10.22 11.42 -5.30
C ARG A 51 9.96 12.39 -4.14
N ILE A 52 9.11 12.03 -3.19
CA ILE A 52 8.85 12.81 -1.96
C ILE A 52 10.14 12.95 -1.14
N LYS A 53 10.88 11.86 -0.95
CA LYS A 53 12.15 11.83 -0.21
C LYS A 53 13.22 12.69 -0.90
N THR A 54 13.34 12.63 -2.23
CA THR A 54 14.30 13.44 -2.99
C THR A 54 13.94 14.93 -2.96
N TYR A 55 12.65 15.27 -3.10
CA TYR A 55 12.19 16.67 -3.07
C TYR A 55 12.35 17.31 -1.67
N LEU A 56 12.11 16.55 -0.60
CA LEU A 56 12.16 17.04 0.79
C LEU A 56 13.48 16.72 1.52
N ARG A 57 14.48 16.16 0.82
CA ARG A 57 15.72 15.62 1.41
C ARG A 57 16.53 16.64 2.20
N ASN A 58 16.30 17.93 2.01
CA ASN A 58 17.04 18.96 2.72
C ASN A 58 16.61 19.18 4.18
N SER A 59 15.56 18.51 4.72
CA SER A 59 15.15 18.79 6.11
C SER A 59 14.31 17.73 6.86
N MET A 60 13.88 16.63 6.25
CA MET A 60 12.80 15.82 6.85
C MET A 60 13.24 14.61 7.69
N SER A 61 12.64 14.44 8.88
CA SER A 61 12.80 13.26 9.74
C SER A 61 11.96 12.06 9.27
N GLU A 62 12.38 10.84 9.63
CA GLU A 62 11.69 9.59 9.25
C GLU A 62 10.22 9.56 9.68
N GLY A 63 9.89 10.09 10.85
CA GLY A 63 8.51 10.14 11.33
C GLY A 63 7.58 10.94 10.42
N ARG A 64 8.06 12.07 9.87
CA ARG A 64 7.28 12.88 8.93
C ARG A 64 7.21 12.22 7.55
N LEU A 65 8.27 11.53 7.12
CA LEU A 65 8.29 10.76 5.88
C LEU A 65 7.24 9.64 5.89
N ASN A 66 7.19 8.86 6.97
CA ASN A 66 6.23 7.76 7.09
C ASN A 66 4.78 8.26 7.12
N GLY A 67 4.51 9.38 7.79
CA GLY A 67 3.17 10.01 7.77
C GLY A 67 2.75 10.44 6.37
N LEU A 68 3.64 11.08 5.61
CA LEU A 68 3.36 11.49 4.24
C LEU A 68 3.21 10.30 3.28
N ALA A 69 4.00 9.24 3.48
CA ALA A 69 3.86 8.00 2.72
C ALA A 69 2.46 7.39 2.90
N MET A 70 2.00 7.29 4.15
CA MET A 70 0.67 6.79 4.48
C MET A 70 -0.45 7.62 3.86
N LEU A 71 -0.33 8.95 3.88
CA LEU A 71 -1.29 9.85 3.22
C LEU A 71 -1.29 9.68 1.70
N SER A 72 -0.11 9.51 1.09
CA SER A 72 0.04 9.34 -0.35
C SER A 72 -0.50 7.99 -0.85
N ILE A 73 -0.38 6.93 -0.05
CA ILE A 73 -0.91 5.59 -0.37
C ILE A 73 -2.43 5.59 -0.23
N ASN A 74 -2.95 6.18 0.85
CA ASN A 74 -4.38 6.23 1.16
C ASN A 74 -5.06 7.49 0.58
N LYS A 75 -4.66 7.94 -0.61
CA LYS A 75 -5.22 9.17 -1.22
C LYS A 75 -6.73 9.06 -1.50
N ASN A 76 -7.25 7.85 -1.62
CA ASN A 76 -8.68 7.58 -1.82
C ASN A 76 -9.50 7.78 -0.53
N TYR A 77 -8.84 7.88 0.62
CA TYR A 77 -9.48 8.21 1.88
C TYR A 77 -9.48 9.74 2.03
N SER A 78 -10.65 10.36 1.88
CA SER A 78 -10.79 11.81 2.04
C SER A 78 -10.73 12.18 3.52
N ILE A 79 -9.59 12.73 3.94
CA ILE A 79 -9.43 13.25 5.29
C ILE A 79 -9.96 14.67 5.32
N LYS A 80 -11.00 14.92 6.11
CA LYS A 80 -11.56 16.26 6.30
C LYS A 80 -10.62 17.09 7.19
N PRO A 81 -10.34 18.36 6.84
CA PRO A 81 -9.53 19.24 7.67
C PRO A 81 -10.05 19.37 9.10
N GLU A 82 -11.37 19.34 9.29
CA GLU A 82 -12.04 19.48 10.58
C GLU A 82 -11.68 18.33 11.53
N GLU A 83 -11.68 17.10 11.03
CA GLU A 83 -11.32 15.90 11.80
C GLU A 83 -9.85 15.94 12.24
N VAL A 84 -8.97 16.46 11.38
CA VAL A 84 -7.54 16.61 11.70
C VAL A 84 -7.35 17.67 12.79
N ILE A 85 -8.09 18.77 12.73
CA ILE A 85 -8.02 19.84 13.73
C ILE A 85 -8.50 19.31 15.09
N GLU A 86 -9.60 18.57 15.14
CA GLU A 86 -10.12 18.00 16.37
C GLU A 86 -9.13 16.97 16.98
N GLU A 87 -8.57 16.09 16.16
CA GLU A 87 -7.59 15.09 16.60
C GLU A 87 -6.29 15.75 17.09
N LEU A 88 -5.83 16.81 16.44
CA LEU A 88 -4.69 17.60 16.88
C LEU A 88 -4.98 18.37 18.18
N ALA A 89 -6.21 18.87 18.36
CA ALA A 89 -6.63 19.56 19.58
C ALA A 89 -6.74 18.59 20.78
N ARG A 90 -7.20 17.36 20.52
CA ARG A 90 -7.27 16.27 21.51
C ARG A 90 -5.88 15.83 21.99
N LYS A 91 -4.87 15.90 21.11
CA LYS A 91 -3.51 15.47 21.42
C LYS A 91 -2.78 16.51 22.29
N LYS A 92 -2.47 16.14 23.54
CA LYS A 92 -1.70 17.00 24.47
C LYS A 92 -0.36 17.43 23.84
N ARG A 93 -0.18 18.75 23.69
CA ARG A 93 1.04 19.34 23.12
C ARG A 93 2.23 19.10 24.06
N LYS A 94 3.18 18.24 23.66
CA LYS A 94 4.44 18.08 24.39
C LYS A 94 5.30 19.34 24.17
N LYS A 95 5.21 20.31 25.07
CA LYS A 95 6.15 21.44 25.10
C LYS A 95 7.51 20.86 25.50
N LYS A 96 8.50 20.90 24.59
CA LYS A 96 9.89 20.65 24.98
C LYS A 96 10.34 21.87 25.77
N THR A 97 10.48 21.74 27.09
CA THR A 97 11.20 22.72 27.90
C THR A 97 12.65 22.65 27.44
N ILE A 98 13.12 23.69 26.75
CA ILE A 98 14.54 23.83 26.42
C ILE A 98 15.19 24.27 27.73
N ASN A 99 15.75 23.32 28.48
CA ASN A 99 16.59 23.66 29.62
C ASN A 99 17.90 24.20 29.06
N LEU A 100 18.02 25.52 29.03
CA LEU A 100 19.26 26.24 28.81
C LEU A 100 20.05 26.19 30.13
N TYR A 101 20.98 25.23 30.20
CA TYR A 101 22.13 25.28 31.10
C TYR A 101 23.40 25.35 30.25
#